data_AF-F0WMW2-F1
#
_entry.id   AF-F0WMW2-F1
#
_cell.length_a   1.000
_cell.length_b   1.000
_cell.length_c   1.000
_cell.angle_alpha   90.00
_cell.angle_beta   90.00
_cell.angle_gamma   90.00
#
_symmetry.space_group_name_H-M   'P 1'
#
loop_
_entity.id
_entity.type
_entity.pdbx_description
1 polymer ?
#
loop_
_entity_poly.entity_id
_entity_poly.type
_entity_poly.pdbx_seq_one_letter_code
_entity_poly.pdbx_strand_id
1 'polypeptide(L)'
;MSLRVVASWTTLLLSRIIMGDHHSLGTLVHCSDTETPCKWTDGNGRLITRDTLHKVMLAKYHVSAQERDQATQNLIRHTEYIDAVMTYATSIGYEFPYRMGVSARHLNEGRARKLSPRALVEKVMRAQESTRRLADSPANPPVPGNVSIQALLNWCTTDNPLGRSVCSGVKSQENCGSCWAFAATDAIETAVSVVSNTSAVALSPQQLLQCSTRSTTQKFKYCWSSDSGVNGAAWLTSEVTWESQNNGCDGGMTHGAFMDAAQLSIGLVTELKLPYDDTNIGSWRVNASFDVCNVPAAETAASITGWEQVVGGDCSVSTSASVLLRSALQRQPIAVAINSEDPFNDYKGGFFTCPNNGNFPSKDDLNHALLLVGYGTDAARGDYWILKNSYGSNWGDRGFLKLTADTKINCGLNVFPVLPTGAKAGAKTTAVDGGGEDRYLSLSAGAWIAIAIAASAATIILTLVGLVVVRRRRNALRQEAVGLQMETHM
;
A
#
# COMPACT_ATOMS: atom_id res chain seq x y z
N MET A 1 -32.51 30.49 36.68
CA MET A 1 -32.59 30.35 35.21
C MET A 1 -31.26 29.81 34.71
N SER A 2 -31.14 28.49 34.53
CA SER A 2 -29.95 27.84 33.97
C SER A 2 -30.44 26.78 32.99
N LEU A 3 -30.31 27.05 31.69
CA LEU A 3 -30.53 26.05 30.66
C LEU A 3 -29.30 25.13 30.60
N ARG A 4 -29.50 23.86 30.97
CA ARG A 4 -28.60 22.77 30.60
C ARG A 4 -28.94 22.35 29.17
N VAL A 5 -27.98 22.50 28.26
CA VAL A 5 -28.05 21.95 26.91
C VAL A 5 -27.78 20.44 27.00
N VAL A 6 -28.81 19.63 26.77
CA VAL A 6 -28.68 18.20 26.53
C VAL A 6 -28.26 18.04 25.07
N ALA A 7 -26.97 17.86 24.81
CA ALA A 7 -26.48 17.50 23.49
C ALA A 7 -26.78 16.02 23.24
N SER A 8 -27.63 15.75 22.24
CA SER A 8 -28.05 14.41 21.81
C SER A 8 -26.86 13.62 21.24
N TRP A 9 -26.71 12.37 21.70
CA TRP A 9 -25.70 11.41 21.25
C TRP A 9 -25.83 11.00 19.76
N THR A 10 -26.90 11.40 19.09
CA THR A 10 -27.17 11.07 17.68
C THR A 10 -26.38 11.90 16.66
N THR A 11 -25.89 13.08 17.04
CA THR A 11 -25.18 13.99 16.11
C THR A 11 -23.68 13.68 15.92
N LEU A 12 -23.08 12.83 16.76
CA LEU A 12 -21.67 12.42 16.64
C LEU A 12 -21.44 11.23 15.69
N LEU A 13 -22.48 10.46 15.35
CA LEU A 13 -22.38 9.37 14.38
C LEU A 13 -22.50 9.85 12.92
N LEU A 14 -23.22 10.95 12.67
CA LEU A 14 -23.46 11.46 11.32
C LEU A 14 -22.33 12.36 10.78
N SER A 15 -21.47 12.92 11.63
CA SER A 15 -20.34 13.75 11.18
C SER A 15 -19.13 12.94 10.72
N ARG A 16 -19.04 11.65 11.04
CA ARG A 16 -18.00 10.75 10.48
C ARG A 16 -18.28 10.30 9.05
N ILE A 17 -19.48 10.55 8.51
CA ILE A 17 -19.87 10.12 7.16
C ILE A 17 -19.41 11.12 6.08
N ILE A 18 -18.98 12.35 6.47
CA ILE A 18 -18.74 13.46 5.51
C ILE A 18 -17.25 13.72 5.21
N MET A 19 -16.33 12.94 5.77
CA MET A 19 -14.95 12.82 5.26
C MET A 19 -14.75 11.40 4.77
N GLY A 20 -14.60 11.22 3.45
CA GLY A 20 -14.71 9.94 2.76
C GLY A 20 -13.74 8.87 3.26
N ASP A 21 -14.22 8.03 4.18
CA ASP A 21 -13.67 6.71 4.46
C ASP A 21 -13.96 5.80 3.24
N HIS A 22 -13.25 6.05 2.14
CA HIS A 22 -13.28 5.16 0.98
C HIS A 22 -12.62 3.83 1.36
N HIS A 23 -13.42 2.89 1.83
CA HIS A 23 -12.98 1.53 2.11
C HIS A 23 -12.67 0.80 0.80
N SER A 24 -11.48 0.20 0.70
CA SER A 24 -11.09 -0.61 -0.44
C SER A 24 -11.92 -1.90 -0.49
N LEU A 25 -12.11 -2.45 -1.69
CA LEU A 25 -12.91 -3.66 -1.93
C LEU A 25 -12.51 -4.79 -0.96
N GLY A 26 -13.49 -5.43 -0.35
CA GLY A 26 -13.28 -6.54 0.56
C GLY A 26 -12.90 -6.13 1.98
N THR A 27 -13.01 -4.86 2.35
CA THR A 27 -12.90 -4.44 3.76
C THR A 27 -14.16 -4.84 4.52
N LEU A 28 -13.98 -5.51 5.67
CA LEU A 28 -15.06 -5.76 6.63
C LEU A 28 -15.42 -4.46 7.35
N VAL A 29 -16.70 -4.10 7.34
CA VAL A 29 -17.19 -2.87 7.97
C VAL A 29 -17.81 -3.15 9.32
N HIS A 30 -18.67 -4.16 9.39
CA HIS A 30 -19.43 -4.43 10.59
C HIS A 30 -19.90 -5.89 10.63
N CYS A 31 -19.77 -6.50 11.80
CA CYS A 31 -20.47 -7.72 12.18
C CYS A 31 -21.41 -7.31 13.32
N SER A 32 -22.71 -7.29 13.07
CA SER A 32 -23.69 -7.19 14.17
C SER A 32 -23.83 -8.59 14.78
N ASP A 33 -24.43 -8.68 15.96
CA ASP A 33 -24.60 -9.89 16.78
C ASP A 33 -25.04 -11.12 15.98
N THR A 34 -24.94 -12.31 16.60
CA THR A 34 -25.05 -13.67 16.03
C THR A 34 -26.17 -13.95 15.02
N GLU A 35 -27.14 -13.05 14.87
CA GLU A 35 -28.30 -13.14 13.98
C GLU A 35 -28.12 -12.43 12.62
N THR A 36 -27.14 -11.53 12.46
CA THR A 36 -26.95 -10.75 11.22
C THR A 36 -25.59 -11.00 10.55
N PRO A 37 -25.56 -11.35 9.24
CA PRO A 37 -24.31 -11.56 8.52
C PRO A 37 -23.46 -10.28 8.46
N CYS A 38 -22.14 -10.44 8.59
CA CYS A 38 -21.20 -9.33 8.45
C CYS A 38 -21.31 -8.63 7.09
N LYS A 39 -21.05 -7.32 7.09
CA LYS A 39 -21.08 -6.45 5.91
C LYS A 39 -19.67 -6.10 5.44
N TRP A 40 -19.50 -6.13 4.13
CA TRP A 40 -18.26 -5.90 3.41
C TRP A 40 -18.41 -4.73 2.43
N THR A 41 -17.34 -4.29 1.78
CA THR A 41 -17.36 -3.15 0.83
C THR A 41 -17.04 -3.56 -0.60
N ASP A 42 -17.71 -2.97 -1.59
CA ASP A 42 -17.59 -3.26 -3.04
C ASP A 42 -16.51 -2.46 -3.80
N GLY A 43 -15.64 -1.74 -3.09
CA GLY A 43 -14.60 -0.87 -3.67
C GLY A 43 -15.08 0.53 -4.06
N ASN A 44 -16.39 0.76 -4.17
CA ASN A 44 -17.01 2.09 -4.21
C ASN A 44 -17.49 2.53 -2.81
N GLY A 45 -17.16 1.76 -1.78
CA GLY A 45 -17.61 1.97 -0.40
C GLY A 45 -19.04 1.51 -0.14
N ARG A 46 -19.72 0.84 -1.07
CA ARG A 46 -21.07 0.32 -0.82
C ARG A 46 -21.01 -0.96 -0.02
N LEU A 47 -21.97 -1.13 0.90
CA LEU A 47 -22.10 -2.33 1.72
C LEU A 47 -22.66 -3.50 0.90
N ILE A 48 -21.98 -4.63 0.95
CA ILE A 48 -22.34 -5.87 0.26
C ILE A 48 -22.29 -7.08 1.21
N THR A 49 -22.99 -8.15 0.82
CA THR A 49 -22.93 -9.45 1.49
C THR A 49 -21.63 -10.17 1.14
N ARG A 50 -21.27 -11.18 1.94
CA ARG A 50 -20.12 -12.06 1.69
C ARG A 50 -20.21 -12.77 0.33
N ASP A 51 -21.38 -13.29 -0.03
CA ASP A 51 -21.59 -13.94 -1.33
C ASP A 51 -21.39 -12.99 -2.52
N THR A 52 -21.89 -11.76 -2.39
CA THR A 52 -21.67 -10.72 -3.41
C THR A 52 -20.19 -10.34 -3.46
N LEU A 53 -19.52 -10.24 -2.31
CA LEU A 53 -18.08 -9.98 -2.24
C LEU A 53 -17.30 -11.06 -2.99
N HIS A 54 -17.57 -12.34 -2.77
CA HIS A 54 -16.88 -13.43 -3.45
C HIS A 54 -17.04 -13.32 -4.98
N LYS A 55 -18.26 -13.06 -5.46
CA LYS A 55 -18.53 -12.85 -6.89
C LYS A 55 -17.76 -11.66 -7.46
N VAL A 56 -17.76 -10.52 -6.76
CA VAL A 56 -17.04 -9.31 -7.18
C VAL A 56 -15.53 -9.55 -7.21
N MET A 57 -14.97 -10.25 -6.22
CA MET A 57 -13.54 -10.58 -6.16
C MET A 57 -13.12 -11.48 -7.32
N LEU A 58 -13.84 -12.57 -7.56
CA LEU A 58 -13.56 -13.50 -8.66
C LEU A 58 -13.65 -12.79 -10.03
N ALA A 59 -14.63 -11.90 -10.20
CA ALA A 59 -14.81 -11.14 -11.44
C ALA A 59 -13.72 -10.08 -11.63
N LYS A 60 -13.39 -9.30 -10.58
CA LYS A 60 -12.41 -8.21 -10.64
C LYS A 60 -11.00 -8.71 -10.97
N TYR A 61 -10.63 -9.86 -10.44
CA TYR A 61 -9.30 -10.42 -10.62
C TYR A 61 -9.23 -11.47 -11.74
N HIS A 62 -10.24 -11.50 -12.61
CA HIS A 62 -10.28 -12.34 -13.81
C HIS A 62 -9.94 -13.82 -13.55
N VAL A 63 -10.38 -14.36 -12.41
CA VAL A 63 -10.07 -15.74 -12.01
C VAL A 63 -10.61 -16.71 -13.05
N SER A 64 -9.72 -17.56 -13.57
CA SER A 64 -10.05 -18.50 -14.64
C SER A 64 -11.09 -19.52 -14.19
N ALA A 65 -11.76 -20.17 -15.15
CA ALA A 65 -12.71 -21.23 -14.83
C ALA A 65 -12.06 -22.40 -14.08
N GLN A 66 -10.78 -22.68 -14.33
CA GLN A 66 -10.03 -23.78 -13.70
C GLN A 66 -9.68 -23.48 -12.24
N GLU A 67 -9.38 -22.22 -11.92
CA GLU A 67 -8.95 -21.81 -10.57
C GLU A 67 -10.13 -21.40 -9.67
N ARG A 68 -11.31 -21.20 -10.27
CA ARG A 68 -12.48 -20.62 -9.60
C ARG A 68 -12.88 -21.35 -8.33
N ASP A 69 -12.87 -22.69 -8.34
CA ASP A 69 -13.31 -23.48 -7.19
C ASP A 69 -12.35 -23.32 -6.01
N GLN A 70 -11.04 -23.41 -6.27
CA GLN A 70 -10.01 -23.21 -5.25
C GLN A 70 -10.04 -21.78 -4.71
N ALA A 71 -10.15 -20.78 -5.59
CA ALA A 71 -10.23 -19.38 -5.19
C ALA A 71 -11.48 -19.09 -4.36
N THR A 72 -12.61 -19.71 -4.70
CA THR A 72 -13.86 -19.60 -3.92
C THR A 72 -13.68 -20.21 -2.53
N GLN A 73 -13.09 -21.40 -2.43
CA GLN A 73 -12.83 -22.04 -1.14
C GLN A 73 -11.87 -21.23 -0.26
N ASN A 74 -10.81 -20.66 -0.86
CA ASN A 74 -9.88 -19.79 -0.15
C ASN A 74 -10.61 -18.54 0.38
N LEU A 75 -11.42 -17.87 -0.46
CA LEU A 75 -12.21 -16.72 -0.03
C LEU A 75 -13.17 -17.07 1.10
N ILE A 76 -13.89 -18.20 1.02
CA ILE A 76 -14.77 -18.67 2.10
C ILE A 76 -13.98 -18.82 3.39
N ARG A 77 -12.87 -19.58 3.38
CA ARG A 77 -12.03 -19.82 4.56
C ARG A 77 -11.52 -18.52 5.19
N HIS A 78 -11.04 -17.58 4.37
CA HIS A 78 -10.50 -16.32 4.86
C HIS A 78 -11.59 -15.39 5.40
N THR A 79 -12.72 -15.26 4.70
CA THR A 79 -13.83 -14.43 5.15
C THR A 79 -14.46 -14.97 6.43
N GLU A 80 -14.66 -16.29 6.54
CA GLU A 80 -15.14 -16.94 7.78
C GLU A 80 -14.20 -16.75 8.96
N TYR A 81 -12.89 -16.86 8.73
CA TYR A 81 -11.91 -16.61 9.78
C TYR A 81 -11.97 -15.15 10.29
N ILE A 82 -12.00 -14.19 9.36
CA ILE A 82 -12.08 -12.75 9.68
C ILE A 82 -13.39 -12.43 10.40
N ASP A 83 -14.51 -13.00 9.93
CA ASP A 83 -15.83 -12.88 10.57
C ASP A 83 -15.78 -13.38 12.03
N ALA A 84 -15.18 -14.55 12.26
CA ALA A 84 -15.06 -15.13 13.60
C ALA A 84 -14.15 -14.32 14.53
N VAL A 85 -13.04 -13.77 14.01
CA VAL A 85 -12.13 -12.88 14.77
C VAL A 85 -12.89 -11.65 15.24
N MET A 86 -13.63 -11.01 14.33
CA MET A 86 -14.32 -9.75 14.62
C MET A 86 -15.56 -9.95 15.49
N THR A 87 -16.27 -11.06 15.31
CA THR A 87 -17.36 -11.46 16.20
C THR A 87 -16.86 -11.66 17.63
N TYR A 88 -15.77 -12.41 17.82
CA TYR A 88 -15.20 -12.63 19.15
C TYR A 88 -14.69 -11.32 19.78
N ALA A 89 -13.95 -10.50 19.04
CA ALA A 89 -13.49 -9.20 19.53
C ALA A 89 -14.65 -8.30 19.99
N THR A 90 -15.72 -8.22 19.20
CA THR A 90 -16.92 -7.46 19.55
C THR A 90 -17.59 -8.01 20.81
N SER A 91 -17.68 -9.34 20.95
CA SER A 91 -18.29 -10.00 22.12
C SER A 91 -17.60 -9.69 23.46
N ILE A 92 -16.32 -9.31 23.42
CA ILE A 92 -15.53 -8.93 24.61
C ILE A 92 -15.30 -7.40 24.70
N GLY A 93 -15.97 -6.61 23.85
CA GLY A 93 -15.84 -5.15 23.80
C GLY A 93 -14.47 -4.67 23.31
N TYR A 94 -13.72 -5.49 22.58
CA TYR A 94 -12.42 -5.12 22.01
C TYR A 94 -12.57 -4.55 20.60
N GLU A 95 -12.05 -3.34 20.40
CA GLU A 95 -11.98 -2.69 19.09
C GLU A 95 -10.54 -2.72 18.55
N PHE A 96 -10.35 -3.33 17.39
CA PHE A 96 -9.05 -3.37 16.72
C PHE A 96 -8.60 -1.96 16.30
N PRO A 97 -7.29 -1.64 16.39
CA PRO A 97 -6.75 -0.37 15.90
C PRO A 97 -6.69 -0.27 14.38
N TYR A 98 -7.01 -1.35 13.67
CA TYR A 98 -7.00 -1.48 12.22
C TYR A 98 -8.19 -2.30 11.74
N ARG A 99 -8.53 -2.11 10.46
CA ARG A 99 -9.55 -2.87 9.76
C ARG A 99 -8.94 -4.12 9.13
N MET A 100 -9.75 -5.16 9.04
CA MET A 100 -9.41 -6.40 8.36
C MET A 100 -10.31 -6.65 7.14
N GLY A 101 -9.86 -7.51 6.25
CA GLY A 101 -10.62 -7.91 5.08
C GLY A 101 -9.80 -8.72 4.09
N VAL A 102 -10.32 -8.88 2.88
CA VAL A 102 -9.71 -9.67 1.82
C VAL A 102 -9.16 -8.81 0.68
N SER A 103 -8.27 -9.42 -0.10
CA SER A 103 -7.52 -8.84 -1.23
C SER A 103 -7.24 -9.93 -2.27
N ALA A 104 -6.64 -9.57 -3.41
CA ALA A 104 -6.29 -10.51 -4.48
C ALA A 104 -5.53 -11.74 -3.97
N ARG A 105 -4.64 -11.54 -3.00
CA ARG A 105 -3.80 -12.63 -2.43
C ARG A 105 -4.62 -13.73 -1.77
N HIS A 106 -5.79 -13.40 -1.23
CA HIS A 106 -6.68 -14.38 -0.59
C HIS A 106 -7.38 -15.31 -1.60
N LEU A 107 -7.26 -15.03 -2.91
CA LEU A 107 -7.69 -15.96 -3.95
C LEU A 107 -6.75 -17.16 -4.02
N ASN A 108 -5.45 -16.96 -3.79
CA ASN A 108 -4.42 -17.98 -3.99
C ASN A 108 -3.77 -18.46 -2.68
N GLU A 109 -3.99 -17.75 -1.57
CA GLU A 109 -3.51 -18.13 -0.24
C GLU A 109 -4.27 -19.36 0.29
N GLY A 110 -3.64 -20.52 0.23
CA GLY A 110 -4.18 -21.77 0.74
C GLY A 110 -3.74 -22.11 2.17
N ARG A 111 -2.79 -21.38 2.76
CA ARG A 111 -2.18 -21.76 4.04
C ARG A 111 -3.19 -21.75 5.18
N ALA A 112 -3.05 -22.73 6.06
CA ALA A 112 -3.83 -22.78 7.29
C ALA A 112 -3.44 -21.61 8.22
N ARG A 113 -4.44 -21.01 8.86
CA ARG A 113 -4.23 -19.97 9.87
C ARG A 113 -3.49 -20.57 11.07
N LYS A 114 -2.43 -19.91 11.53
CA LYS A 114 -1.61 -20.42 12.66
C LYS A 114 -2.32 -20.31 14.00
N LEU A 115 -3.19 -19.31 14.15
CA LEU A 115 -3.91 -19.02 15.39
C LEU A 115 -5.41 -19.26 15.17
N SER A 116 -6.10 -19.68 16.23
CA SER A 116 -7.56 -19.60 16.25
C SER A 116 -8.00 -18.13 16.33
N PRO A 117 -9.25 -17.80 15.92
CA PRO A 117 -9.77 -16.44 16.02
C PRO A 117 -9.60 -15.80 17.41
N ARG A 118 -9.91 -16.57 18.46
CA ARG A 118 -9.74 -16.15 19.87
C ARG A 118 -8.28 -15.91 20.22
N ALA A 119 -7.40 -16.85 19.88
CA ALA A 119 -5.98 -16.72 20.17
C ALA A 119 -5.35 -15.50 19.46
N LEU A 120 -5.80 -15.19 18.24
CA LEU A 120 -5.39 -13.98 17.53
C LEU A 120 -5.83 -12.71 18.27
N VAL A 121 -7.11 -12.59 18.62
CA VAL A 121 -7.64 -11.43 19.36
C VAL A 121 -6.86 -11.22 20.66
N GLU A 122 -6.72 -12.26 21.47
CA GLU A 122 -5.98 -12.19 22.74
C GLU A 122 -4.50 -11.80 22.53
N LYS A 123 -3.86 -12.29 21.46
CA LYS A 123 -2.47 -11.96 21.14
C LYS A 123 -2.31 -10.50 20.74
N VAL A 124 -3.18 -9.97 19.88
CA VAL A 124 -3.16 -8.56 19.46
C VAL A 124 -3.49 -7.64 20.63
N MET A 125 -4.47 -7.99 21.47
CA MET A 125 -4.80 -7.25 22.69
C MET A 125 -3.58 -7.09 23.62
N ARG A 126 -2.85 -8.19 23.89
CA ARG A 126 -1.65 -8.17 24.72
C ARG A 126 -0.54 -7.30 24.11
N ALA A 127 -0.35 -7.36 22.79
CA ALA A 127 0.62 -6.54 22.10
C ALA A 127 0.26 -5.04 22.21
N GLN A 128 -1.00 -4.69 21.99
CA GLN A 128 -1.48 -3.30 22.05
C GLN A 128 -1.39 -2.71 23.47
N GLU A 129 -1.74 -3.48 24.50
CA GLU A 129 -1.60 -3.06 25.89
C GLU A 129 -0.14 -2.77 26.24
N SER A 130 0.79 -3.61 25.76
CA SER A 130 2.23 -3.39 25.92
C SER A 130 2.65 -2.05 25.29
N THR A 131 2.20 -1.75 24.07
CA THR A 131 2.51 -0.48 23.39
C THR A 131 1.92 0.73 24.11
N ARG A 132 0.69 0.64 24.61
CA ARG A 132 0.02 1.75 25.33
C ARG A 132 0.73 2.16 26.61
N ARG A 133 1.10 1.19 27.46
CA ARG A 133 1.85 1.47 28.71
C ARG A 133 3.18 2.20 28.45
N LEU A 134 3.76 2.00 27.27
CA LEU A 134 4.98 2.66 26.85
C LEU A 134 4.73 4.09 26.35
N ALA A 135 3.60 4.34 25.68
CA ALA A 135 3.18 5.69 25.31
C ALA A 135 2.84 6.56 26.52
N ASP A 136 2.36 5.96 27.62
CA ASP A 136 2.05 6.63 28.88
C ASP A 136 3.28 6.83 29.80
N SER A 137 4.44 6.26 29.45
CA SER A 137 5.71 6.53 30.15
C SER A 137 6.25 7.90 29.73
N PRO A 138 6.88 8.69 30.63
CA PRO A 138 7.44 9.98 30.29
C PRO A 138 8.35 9.83 29.07
N ALA A 139 8.08 10.64 28.04
CA ALA A 139 8.69 10.57 26.73
C ALA A 139 10.20 10.29 26.83
N ASN A 140 10.70 9.42 25.95
CA ASN A 140 12.13 9.27 25.72
C ASN A 140 12.77 10.68 25.68
N PRO A 141 13.95 10.86 26.30
CA PRO A 141 14.60 12.15 26.33
C PRO A 141 14.69 12.69 24.89
N PRO A 142 14.51 14.02 24.70
CA PRO A 142 14.62 14.62 23.39
C PRO A 142 15.94 14.19 22.75
N VAL A 143 15.89 13.89 21.44
CA VAL A 143 17.07 13.60 20.64
C VAL A 143 18.13 14.67 20.96
N PRO A 144 19.32 14.30 21.48
CA PRO A 144 20.34 15.28 21.79
C PRO A 144 20.72 16.07 20.55
N GLY A 145 20.66 17.40 20.65
CA GLY A 145 21.37 18.40 19.83
C GLY A 145 21.41 18.21 18.30
N ASN A 146 20.78 19.13 17.58
CA ASN A 146 20.96 19.47 16.15
C ASN A 146 20.19 18.68 15.07
N VAL A 147 19.40 17.65 15.40
CA VAL A 147 18.51 17.00 14.39
C VAL A 147 17.06 17.43 14.61
N SER A 148 16.60 18.41 13.83
CA SER A 148 15.18 18.79 13.76
C SER A 148 14.40 17.72 12.98
N ILE A 149 14.00 16.64 13.64
CA ILE A 149 13.14 15.59 13.07
C ILE A 149 11.72 16.14 12.95
N GLN A 150 11.14 16.14 11.74
CA GLN A 150 9.75 16.55 11.51
C GLN A 150 8.80 15.66 12.33
N ALA A 151 7.65 16.19 12.77
CA ALA A 151 6.65 15.40 13.51
C ALA A 151 5.96 14.33 12.63
N LEU A 152 5.86 14.62 11.33
CA LEU A 152 5.35 13.73 10.30
C LEU A 152 6.34 13.76 9.13
N LEU A 153 6.70 12.59 8.64
CA LEU A 153 7.43 12.44 7.39
C LEU A 153 6.71 11.40 6.55
N ASN A 154 6.44 11.72 5.29
CA ASN A 154 5.95 10.78 4.30
C ASN A 154 6.46 11.15 2.90
N TRP A 155 7.49 10.43 2.49
CA TRP A 155 8.13 10.54 1.18
C TRP A 155 7.18 10.28 0.00
N CYS A 156 6.06 9.57 0.20
CA CYS A 156 5.08 9.31 -0.85
C CYS A 156 3.96 10.36 -0.95
N THR A 157 4.07 11.48 -0.22
CA THR A 157 3.09 12.58 -0.21
C THR A 157 3.81 13.92 -0.25
N THR A 158 3.13 15.03 0.02
CA THR A 158 3.77 16.36 0.16
C THR A 158 4.40 16.58 1.53
N ASP A 159 4.18 15.68 2.50
CA ASP A 159 4.68 15.79 3.88
C ASP A 159 6.14 15.35 3.98
N ASN A 160 7.02 15.97 3.20
CA ASN A 160 8.47 15.76 3.24
C ASN A 160 9.21 17.03 2.78
N PRO A 161 10.53 17.13 2.98
CA PRO A 161 11.29 18.34 2.64
C PRO A 161 11.23 18.78 1.16
N LEU A 162 10.88 17.88 0.23
CA LEU A 162 10.76 18.20 -1.20
C LEU A 162 9.35 18.68 -1.60
N GLY A 163 8.36 18.61 -0.70
CA GLY A 163 6.99 19.07 -0.98
C GLY A 163 6.27 18.30 -2.10
N ARG A 164 6.75 17.10 -2.46
CA ARG A 164 6.16 16.23 -3.50
C ARG A 164 6.41 14.76 -3.18
N SER A 165 5.61 13.87 -3.76
CA SER A 165 5.89 12.43 -3.70
C SER A 165 7.19 12.10 -4.44
N VAL A 166 8.02 11.26 -3.83
CA VAL A 166 9.18 10.61 -4.45
C VAL A 166 8.94 9.12 -4.73
N CYS A 167 7.72 8.62 -4.49
CA CYS A 167 7.37 7.22 -4.68
C CYS A 167 6.68 7.00 -6.03
N SER A 168 7.04 5.92 -6.70
CA SER A 168 6.26 5.37 -7.80
C SER A 168 4.92 4.79 -7.29
N GLY A 169 4.03 4.45 -8.23
CA GLY A 169 2.77 3.75 -7.91
C GLY A 169 3.00 2.46 -7.11
N VAL A 170 1.98 2.05 -6.34
CA VAL A 170 2.00 0.76 -5.65
C VAL A 170 1.93 -0.36 -6.68
N LYS A 171 2.92 -1.25 -6.64
CA LYS A 171 3.00 -2.43 -7.51
C LYS A 171 2.44 -3.68 -6.80
N SER A 172 2.33 -4.78 -7.54
CA SER A 172 1.86 -6.07 -7.05
C SER A 172 2.83 -7.18 -7.47
N GLN A 173 3.33 -7.93 -6.49
CA GLN A 173 4.16 -9.11 -6.71
C GLN A 173 3.35 -10.39 -6.97
N GLU A 174 2.02 -10.25 -6.97
CA GLU A 174 1.08 -11.35 -7.18
C GLU A 174 1.41 -12.57 -6.29
N ASN A 175 1.62 -13.73 -6.91
CA ASN A 175 1.82 -15.01 -6.22
C ASN A 175 3.29 -15.40 -6.03
N CYS A 176 4.21 -14.54 -6.45
CA CYS A 176 5.64 -14.78 -6.39
C CYS A 176 6.26 -14.27 -5.08
N GLY A 177 7.22 -15.00 -4.52
CA GLY A 177 8.03 -14.58 -3.36
C GLY A 177 9.10 -13.53 -3.68
N SER A 178 8.75 -12.52 -4.49
CA SER A 178 9.67 -11.50 -5.03
C SER A 178 9.72 -10.19 -4.24
N CYS A 179 9.18 -10.12 -3.02
CA CYS A 179 9.13 -8.89 -2.24
C CYS A 179 10.50 -8.19 -2.11
N TRP A 180 11.57 -8.96 -2.05
CA TRP A 180 12.96 -8.47 -2.05
C TRP A 180 13.31 -7.61 -3.28
N ALA A 181 12.85 -8.01 -4.47
CA ALA A 181 13.10 -7.29 -5.72
C ALA A 181 12.22 -6.04 -5.84
N PHE A 182 10.98 -6.11 -5.37
CA PHE A 182 10.08 -4.95 -5.31
C PHE A 182 10.60 -3.90 -4.31
N ALA A 183 11.02 -4.31 -3.12
CA ALA A 183 11.62 -3.41 -2.14
C ALA A 183 12.93 -2.80 -2.67
N ALA A 184 13.75 -3.58 -3.38
CA ALA A 184 14.98 -3.09 -4.00
C ALA A 184 14.69 -2.04 -5.08
N THR A 185 13.83 -2.36 -6.05
CA THR A 185 13.45 -1.40 -7.11
C THR A 185 12.83 -0.14 -6.52
N ASP A 186 11.84 -0.24 -5.64
CA ASP A 186 11.20 0.93 -5.00
C ASP A 186 12.21 1.81 -4.23
N ALA A 187 13.22 1.22 -3.56
CA ALA A 187 14.28 1.98 -2.89
C ALA A 187 15.20 2.70 -3.89
N ILE A 188 15.54 2.08 -5.03
CA ILE A 188 16.36 2.71 -6.07
C ILE A 188 15.58 3.84 -6.75
N GLU A 189 14.31 3.62 -7.06
CA GLU A 189 13.41 4.60 -7.67
C GLU A 189 13.31 5.87 -6.83
N THR A 190 13.07 5.70 -5.53
CA THR A 190 12.92 6.80 -4.59
C THR A 190 14.26 7.49 -4.36
N ALA A 191 15.38 6.75 -4.29
CA ALA A 191 16.71 7.34 -4.24
C ALA A 191 17.01 8.21 -5.49
N VAL A 192 16.73 7.71 -6.69
CA VAL A 192 16.87 8.48 -7.94
C VAL A 192 15.98 9.73 -7.94
N SER A 193 14.72 9.60 -7.51
CA SER A 193 13.77 10.70 -7.41
C SER A 193 14.23 11.79 -6.44
N VAL A 194 14.81 11.41 -5.31
CA VAL A 194 15.38 12.33 -4.32
C VAL A 194 16.61 13.04 -4.87
N VAL A 195 17.61 12.30 -5.37
CA VAL A 195 18.90 12.90 -5.79
C VAL A 195 18.81 13.69 -7.09
N SER A 196 17.92 13.30 -8.01
CA SER A 196 17.77 13.96 -9.32
C SER A 196 16.70 15.05 -9.31
N ASN A 197 15.98 15.20 -8.20
CA ASN A 197 14.79 16.03 -8.07
C ASN A 197 13.73 15.81 -9.19
N THR A 198 13.47 14.56 -9.55
CA THR A 198 12.50 14.17 -10.57
C THR A 198 11.40 13.28 -9.99
N SER A 199 10.29 13.09 -10.70
CA SER A 199 9.31 12.05 -10.36
C SER A 199 9.95 10.65 -10.43
N ALA A 200 9.56 9.76 -9.52
CA ALA A 200 10.02 8.37 -9.55
C ALA A 200 9.57 7.65 -10.82
N VAL A 201 10.52 6.97 -11.44
CA VAL A 201 10.32 6.16 -12.64
C VAL A 201 10.18 4.71 -12.19
N ALA A 202 9.05 4.04 -12.44
CA ALA A 202 8.88 2.64 -12.06
C ALA A 202 9.89 1.75 -12.80
N LEU A 203 10.77 1.08 -12.06
CA LEU A 203 11.75 0.11 -12.51
C LEU A 203 11.17 -1.31 -12.47
N SER A 204 11.73 -2.19 -13.30
CA SER A 204 11.33 -3.58 -13.44
C SER A 204 11.90 -4.45 -12.31
N PRO A 205 11.06 -5.00 -11.40
CA PRO A 205 11.50 -6.03 -10.46
C PRO A 205 11.87 -7.32 -11.21
N GLN A 206 11.23 -7.59 -12.35
CA GLN A 206 11.50 -8.76 -13.19
C GLN A 206 12.98 -8.86 -13.59
N GLN A 207 13.61 -7.72 -13.89
CA GLN A 207 15.04 -7.68 -14.20
C GLN A 207 15.89 -8.20 -13.03
N LEU A 208 15.57 -7.81 -11.80
CA LEU A 208 16.29 -8.28 -10.62
C LEU A 208 16.05 -9.77 -10.37
N LEU A 209 14.83 -10.29 -10.60
CA LEU A 209 14.53 -11.72 -10.50
C LEU A 209 15.43 -12.56 -11.42
N GLN A 210 15.80 -12.01 -12.59
CA GLN A 210 16.60 -12.70 -13.60
C GLN A 210 18.11 -12.50 -13.42
N CYS A 211 18.52 -11.35 -12.90
CA CYS A 211 19.93 -10.96 -12.87
C CYS A 211 20.58 -11.09 -11.50
N SER A 212 19.82 -10.97 -10.42
CA SER A 212 20.37 -11.10 -9.07
C SER A 212 20.27 -12.54 -8.61
N THR A 213 21.38 -13.27 -8.73
CA THR A 213 21.44 -14.72 -8.43
C THR A 213 22.71 -15.12 -7.69
N ARG A 214 23.61 -14.17 -7.39
CA ARG A 214 24.87 -14.47 -6.73
C ARG A 214 24.66 -14.72 -5.24
N SER A 215 25.35 -15.74 -4.72
CA SER A 215 25.44 -15.95 -3.29
C SER A 215 26.26 -14.83 -2.63
N THR A 216 25.80 -14.35 -1.49
CA THR A 216 26.48 -13.32 -0.70
C THR A 216 26.43 -13.65 0.80
N THR A 217 27.50 -13.30 1.50
CA THR A 217 27.61 -13.37 2.95
C THR A 217 27.97 -11.97 3.45
N GLN A 218 27.07 -11.36 4.22
CA GLN A 218 27.26 -10.01 4.76
C GLN A 218 27.17 -10.00 6.28
N LYS A 219 28.11 -9.30 6.92
CA LYS A 219 28.10 -9.09 8.37
C LYS A 219 27.43 -7.76 8.68
N PHE A 220 26.31 -7.83 9.38
CA PHE A 220 25.58 -6.65 9.85
C PHE A 220 25.96 -6.38 11.29
N LYS A 221 26.22 -5.12 11.61
CA LYS A 221 26.56 -4.68 12.97
C LYS A 221 25.37 -4.02 13.63
N TYR A 222 25.21 -4.20 14.93
CA TYR A 222 24.12 -3.63 15.70
C TYR A 222 24.68 -3.01 16.98
N CYS A 223 25.20 -1.79 16.87
CA CYS A 223 25.76 -1.02 17.97
C CYS A 223 24.76 -0.70 19.11
N TRP A 224 23.46 -0.91 18.87
CA TRP A 224 22.37 -0.79 19.84
C TRP A 224 21.96 -2.14 20.46
N SER A 225 22.64 -3.23 20.07
CA SER A 225 22.50 -4.56 20.65
C SER A 225 23.68 -4.89 21.57
N SER A 226 23.54 -5.99 22.32
CA SER A 226 24.57 -6.57 23.17
C SER A 226 24.87 -8.01 22.74
N ASP A 227 25.92 -8.62 23.28
CA ASP A 227 26.25 -10.02 22.99
C ASP A 227 25.22 -11.01 23.56
N SER A 228 24.37 -10.56 24.50
CA SER A 228 23.20 -11.31 24.97
C SER A 228 21.96 -11.15 24.09
N GLY A 229 22.07 -10.42 22.98
CA GLY A 229 20.99 -10.07 22.08
C GLY A 229 20.19 -8.85 22.54
N VAL A 230 18.97 -8.73 22.02
CA VAL A 230 17.98 -7.71 22.45
C VAL A 230 16.75 -8.37 23.04
N ASN A 231 15.98 -7.61 23.82
CA ASN A 231 14.73 -8.09 24.37
C ASN A 231 13.78 -8.57 23.25
N GLY A 232 13.36 -9.83 23.34
CA GLY A 232 12.52 -10.49 22.34
C GLY A 232 13.30 -11.17 21.22
N ALA A 233 14.60 -10.94 21.05
CA ALA A 233 15.43 -11.55 20.01
C ALA A 233 16.86 -11.80 20.50
N ALA A 234 17.06 -12.91 21.22
CA ALA A 234 18.35 -13.28 21.80
C ALA A 234 19.44 -13.56 20.74
N TRP A 235 19.04 -13.94 19.53
CA TRP A 235 19.94 -14.18 18.40
C TRP A 235 20.52 -12.91 17.79
N LEU A 236 19.89 -11.74 18.02
CA LEU A 236 20.31 -10.48 17.42
C LEU A 236 21.42 -9.86 18.26
N THR A 237 22.63 -10.43 18.19
CA THR A 237 23.81 -9.94 18.91
C THR A 237 24.39 -8.67 18.27
N SER A 238 25.53 -8.19 18.76
CA SER A 238 26.25 -7.03 18.23
C SER A 238 26.70 -7.19 16.76
N GLU A 239 26.84 -8.42 16.27
CA GLU A 239 27.12 -8.75 14.87
C GLU A 239 26.36 -10.01 14.43
N VAL A 240 25.61 -9.93 13.35
CA VAL A 240 24.92 -11.09 12.74
C VAL A 240 25.39 -11.25 11.30
N THR A 241 25.70 -12.49 10.91
CA THR A 241 26.05 -12.84 9.53
C THR A 241 24.80 -13.27 8.77
N TRP A 242 24.56 -12.63 7.64
CA TRP A 242 23.48 -12.93 6.71
C TRP A 242 24.04 -13.57 5.46
N GLU A 243 23.68 -14.83 5.25
CA GLU A 243 23.93 -15.54 4.01
C GLU A 243 22.67 -15.49 3.17
N SER A 244 22.80 -15.17 1.89
CA SER A 244 21.65 -15.13 0.99
C SER A 244 22.05 -15.42 -0.44
N GLN A 245 21.10 -15.98 -1.17
CA GLN A 245 21.13 -16.09 -2.61
C GLN A 245 19.73 -15.75 -3.11
N ASN A 246 19.64 -14.78 -4.00
CA ASN A 246 18.38 -14.42 -4.62
C ASN A 246 18.00 -15.49 -5.64
N ASN A 247 16.76 -15.97 -5.58
CA ASN A 247 16.28 -17.07 -6.41
C ASN A 247 14.85 -16.80 -6.92
N GLY A 248 14.69 -15.72 -7.69
CA GLY A 248 13.41 -15.40 -8.32
C GLY A 248 12.26 -15.32 -7.30
N CYS A 249 11.26 -16.21 -7.46
CA CYS A 249 10.10 -16.30 -6.57
C CYS A 249 10.30 -17.17 -5.33
N ASP A 250 11.41 -17.90 -5.22
CA ASP A 250 11.74 -18.69 -4.02
C ASP A 250 12.35 -17.83 -2.91
N GLY A 251 12.39 -16.51 -3.13
CA GLY A 251 12.86 -15.54 -2.15
C GLY A 251 14.23 -14.96 -2.47
N GLY A 252 14.63 -14.06 -1.59
CA GLY A 252 15.85 -13.28 -1.74
C GLY A 252 15.92 -12.19 -0.69
N MET A 253 17.02 -11.43 -0.72
CA MET A 253 17.30 -10.33 0.18
C MET A 253 17.60 -9.06 -0.62
N THR A 254 17.01 -7.94 -0.21
CA THR A 254 17.15 -6.64 -0.87
C THR A 254 18.61 -6.20 -1.03
N HIS A 255 19.44 -6.43 -0.03
CA HIS A 255 20.87 -6.08 -0.10
C HIS A 255 21.61 -6.87 -1.18
N GLY A 256 21.28 -8.15 -1.39
CA GLY A 256 21.86 -8.97 -2.47
C GLY A 256 21.51 -8.38 -3.84
N ALA A 257 20.28 -7.86 -3.99
CA ALA A 257 19.85 -7.17 -5.20
C ALA A 257 20.64 -5.88 -5.43
N PHE A 258 20.86 -5.08 -4.39
CA PHE A 258 21.70 -3.89 -4.49
C PHE A 258 23.17 -4.22 -4.79
N MET A 259 23.71 -5.26 -4.17
CA MET A 259 25.06 -5.74 -4.41
C MET A 259 25.26 -6.12 -5.87
N ASP A 260 24.34 -6.90 -6.43
CA ASP A 260 24.41 -7.35 -7.81
C ASP A 260 24.23 -6.16 -8.76
N ALA A 261 23.25 -5.30 -8.52
CA ALA A 261 23.03 -4.10 -9.33
C ALA A 261 24.27 -3.18 -9.36
N ALA A 262 24.93 -2.97 -8.22
CA ALA A 262 26.13 -2.13 -8.13
C ALA A 262 27.37 -2.81 -8.72
N GLN A 263 27.67 -4.05 -8.31
CA GLN A 263 28.94 -4.71 -8.67
C GLN A 263 28.96 -5.20 -10.12
N LEU A 264 27.81 -5.60 -10.65
CA LEU A 264 27.68 -5.99 -12.06
C LEU A 264 27.36 -4.79 -12.95
N SER A 265 27.27 -3.58 -12.39
CA SER A 265 26.91 -2.35 -13.11
C SER A 265 25.61 -2.50 -13.91
N ILE A 266 24.60 -3.14 -13.32
CA ILE A 266 23.32 -3.40 -13.99
C ILE A 266 22.61 -2.07 -14.22
N GLY A 267 22.38 -1.78 -15.50
CA GLY A 267 21.49 -0.72 -15.93
C GLY A 267 20.03 -1.13 -15.77
N LEU A 268 19.34 -0.58 -14.78
CA LEU A 268 17.95 -0.96 -14.49
C LEU A 268 16.99 -0.33 -15.48
N VAL A 269 16.09 -1.14 -16.04
CA VAL A 269 15.07 -0.70 -17.01
C VAL A 269 13.75 -0.38 -16.33
N THR A 270 12.89 0.37 -17.02
CA THR A 270 11.53 0.66 -16.55
C THR A 270 10.66 -0.60 -16.54
N GLU A 271 9.66 -0.62 -15.66
CA GLU A 271 8.58 -1.62 -15.66
C GLU A 271 7.90 -1.75 -17.04
N LEU A 272 7.75 -0.65 -17.79
CA LEU A 272 7.17 -0.69 -19.14
C LEU A 272 8.03 -1.44 -20.18
N LYS A 273 9.35 -1.45 -19.97
CA LYS A 273 10.32 -2.08 -20.88
C LYS A 273 10.43 -3.57 -20.62
N LEU A 274 10.37 -3.97 -19.35
CA LEU A 274 10.35 -5.36 -18.92
C LEU A 274 9.26 -5.53 -17.85
N PRO A 275 8.00 -5.75 -18.28
CA PRO A 275 6.88 -5.91 -17.36
C PRO A 275 7.05 -7.11 -16.43
N TYR A 276 6.49 -6.99 -15.23
CA TYR A 276 6.46 -8.06 -14.26
C TYR A 276 5.57 -9.24 -14.70
N ASP A 277 6.07 -10.47 -14.52
CA ASP A 277 5.37 -11.72 -14.80
C ASP A 277 5.66 -12.73 -13.68
N ASP A 278 4.66 -13.04 -12.85
CA ASP A 278 4.78 -13.97 -11.73
C ASP A 278 4.72 -15.45 -12.15
N THR A 279 4.43 -15.75 -13.42
CA THR A 279 4.34 -17.11 -13.97
C THR A 279 5.62 -17.58 -14.64
N ASN A 280 6.43 -16.66 -15.20
CA ASN A 280 7.61 -16.98 -16.00
C ASN A 280 8.92 -16.45 -15.39
N ILE A 281 9.38 -17.15 -14.35
CA ILE A 281 10.61 -16.80 -13.61
C ILE A 281 11.87 -17.28 -14.35
N GLY A 282 11.74 -18.33 -15.19
CA GLY A 282 12.87 -19.01 -15.85
C GLY A 282 12.80 -19.11 -17.37
N SER A 283 11.76 -18.59 -18.02
CA SER A 283 11.50 -18.82 -19.46
C SER A 283 11.59 -17.58 -20.35
N TRP A 284 11.82 -16.38 -19.80
CA TRP A 284 12.25 -15.22 -20.59
C TRP A 284 13.73 -15.37 -20.99
N ARG A 285 14.09 -16.52 -21.60
CA ARG A 285 14.99 -16.51 -22.76
C ARG A 285 14.21 -15.87 -23.90
N VAL A 286 13.96 -14.56 -23.81
CA VAL A 286 13.40 -13.80 -24.93
C VAL A 286 14.46 -13.86 -26.02
N ASN A 287 14.23 -14.72 -27.01
CA ASN A 287 14.88 -14.72 -28.31
C ASN A 287 16.34 -14.25 -28.31
N ALA A 288 17.30 -14.96 -27.69
CA ALA A 288 18.75 -14.88 -27.95
C ALA A 288 19.43 -13.49 -28.25
N SER A 289 18.79 -12.36 -27.95
CA SER A 289 19.12 -11.04 -28.53
C SER A 289 18.91 -9.88 -27.55
N PHE A 290 18.26 -10.11 -26.40
CA PHE A 290 18.18 -9.14 -25.31
C PHE A 290 18.73 -9.75 -24.03
N ASP A 291 19.96 -9.36 -23.67
CA ASP A 291 20.53 -9.65 -22.36
C ASP A 291 19.93 -8.67 -21.35
N VAL A 292 18.93 -9.13 -20.61
CA VAL A 292 18.23 -8.36 -19.57
C VAL A 292 19.16 -7.88 -18.46
N CYS A 293 20.35 -8.46 -18.31
CA CYS A 293 21.33 -8.08 -17.31
C CYS A 293 22.39 -7.10 -17.86
N ASN A 294 22.57 -7.05 -19.18
CA ASN A 294 23.49 -6.15 -19.87
C ASN A 294 22.74 -5.26 -20.85
N VAL A 295 21.99 -4.30 -20.32
CA VAL A 295 21.19 -3.35 -21.12
C VAL A 295 22.03 -2.13 -21.51
N PRO A 296 22.00 -1.67 -22.78
CA PRO A 296 22.69 -0.45 -23.19
C PRO A 296 22.25 0.77 -22.37
N ALA A 297 23.18 1.67 -22.02
CA ALA A 297 22.90 2.86 -21.20
C ALA A 297 21.78 3.77 -21.74
N ALA A 298 21.54 3.76 -23.06
CA ALA A 298 20.45 4.50 -23.69
C ALA A 298 19.05 3.94 -23.35
N GLU A 299 18.95 2.70 -22.87
CA GLU A 299 17.73 1.99 -22.51
C GLU A 299 17.50 1.89 -21.00
N THR A 300 18.47 2.33 -20.18
CA THR A 300 18.39 2.27 -18.73
C THR A 300 17.63 3.47 -18.16
N ALA A 301 16.92 3.25 -17.07
CA ALA A 301 16.19 4.25 -16.32
C ALA A 301 16.85 4.61 -14.99
N ALA A 302 17.65 3.69 -14.42
CA ALA A 302 18.40 3.95 -13.20
C ALA A 302 19.66 3.10 -13.11
N SER A 303 20.58 3.51 -12.25
CA SER A 303 21.72 2.70 -11.79
C SER A 303 22.08 3.09 -10.37
N ILE A 304 22.82 2.22 -9.66
CA ILE A 304 23.40 2.48 -8.36
C ILE A 304 24.89 2.09 -8.39
N THR A 305 25.70 2.66 -7.50
CA THR A 305 27.13 2.31 -7.39
C THR A 305 27.47 1.58 -6.10
N GLY A 306 26.51 1.44 -5.19
CA GLY A 306 26.71 0.74 -3.93
C GLY A 306 25.44 0.64 -3.10
N TRP A 307 25.61 0.22 -1.86
CA TRP A 307 24.57 0.14 -0.84
C TRP A 307 25.19 0.23 0.55
N GLU A 308 24.36 0.43 1.57
CA GLU A 308 24.80 0.45 2.96
C GLU A 308 23.71 -0.05 3.92
N GLN A 309 24.14 -0.59 5.07
CA GLN A 309 23.30 -0.79 6.24
C GLN A 309 23.17 0.55 6.99
N VAL A 310 21.95 1.01 7.26
CA VAL A 310 21.73 2.35 7.83
C VAL A 310 21.36 2.39 9.31
N VAL A 311 21.13 1.24 9.94
CA VAL A 311 20.91 1.14 11.38
C VAL A 311 21.83 0.05 11.93
N GLY A 312 22.64 0.41 12.92
CA GLY A 312 23.49 -0.52 13.66
C GLY A 312 24.99 -0.42 13.38
N GLY A 313 25.42 0.18 12.26
CA GLY A 313 26.84 0.43 11.98
C GLY A 313 27.44 1.58 12.78
N ASP A 314 26.65 2.63 13.04
CA ASP A 314 27.01 3.81 13.83
C ASP A 314 25.88 4.19 14.80
N CYS A 315 26.22 4.36 16.08
CA CYS A 315 25.32 4.78 17.16
C CYS A 315 25.71 6.14 17.75
N SER A 316 26.54 6.93 17.05
CA SER A 316 26.94 8.28 17.47
C SER A 316 25.75 9.20 17.74
N VAL A 317 24.65 9.03 17.00
CA VAL A 317 23.40 9.80 17.16
C VAL A 317 22.53 9.29 18.32
N SER A 318 22.43 7.96 18.49
CA SER A 318 21.59 7.35 19.52
C SER A 318 21.89 5.86 19.66
N THR A 319 21.61 5.30 20.85
CA THR A 319 21.55 3.86 21.08
C THR A 319 20.14 3.29 20.87
N SER A 320 19.15 4.12 20.51
CA SER A 320 17.81 3.67 20.16
C SER A 320 17.72 3.34 18.67
N ALA A 321 17.44 2.08 18.35
CA ALA A 321 17.26 1.62 16.96
C ALA A 321 16.20 2.44 16.21
N SER A 322 15.09 2.77 16.87
CA SER A 322 14.01 3.59 16.29
C SER A 322 14.46 5.03 16.00
N VAL A 323 15.29 5.63 16.86
CA VAL A 323 15.84 6.98 16.61
C VAL A 323 16.84 6.95 15.45
N LEU A 324 17.71 5.94 15.40
CA LEU A 324 18.64 5.73 14.29
C LEU A 324 17.88 5.54 12.96
N LEU A 325 16.81 4.75 12.96
CA LEU A 325 15.98 4.53 11.78
C LEU A 325 15.27 5.82 11.32
N ARG A 326 14.72 6.63 12.24
CA ARG A 326 14.14 7.95 11.92
C ARG A 326 15.17 8.91 11.33
N SER A 327 16.39 8.90 11.88
CA SER A 327 17.52 9.71 11.40
C SER A 327 17.93 9.30 9.98
N ALA A 328 18.11 8.00 9.74
CA ALA A 328 18.41 7.48 8.41
C ALA A 328 17.32 7.84 7.38
N LEU A 329 16.04 7.78 7.79
CA LEU A 329 14.90 8.05 6.91
C LEU A 329 14.80 9.52 6.48
N GLN A 330 15.53 10.44 7.13
CA GLN A 330 15.64 11.83 6.66
C GLN A 330 16.36 11.95 5.31
N ARG A 331 17.13 10.93 4.91
CA ARG A 331 17.91 10.96 3.66
C ARG A 331 17.07 10.57 2.45
N GLN A 332 16.36 9.45 2.56
CA GLN A 332 15.50 8.85 1.52
C GLN A 332 14.74 7.65 2.11
N PRO A 333 13.72 7.10 1.43
CA PRO A 333 13.06 5.86 1.82
C PRO A 333 14.01 4.67 1.97
N ILE A 334 13.72 3.78 2.94
CA ILE A 334 14.61 2.68 3.35
C ILE A 334 14.00 1.33 3.03
N ALA A 335 14.74 0.44 2.37
CA ALA A 335 14.30 -0.95 2.22
C ALA A 335 14.47 -1.69 3.56
N VAL A 336 13.41 -2.34 4.02
CA VAL A 336 13.32 -2.98 5.35
C VAL A 336 12.73 -4.38 5.22
N ALA A 337 12.89 -5.20 6.26
CA ALA A 337 12.21 -6.48 6.40
C ALA A 337 11.37 -6.53 7.68
N ILE A 338 10.26 -7.27 7.64
CA ILE A 338 9.41 -7.54 8.79
C ILE A 338 8.98 -9.01 8.83
N ASN A 339 8.35 -9.41 9.93
CA ASN A 339 7.49 -10.58 9.99
C ASN A 339 6.08 -10.24 9.46
N SER A 340 5.64 -10.93 8.41
CA SER A 340 4.32 -10.74 7.78
C SER A 340 3.34 -11.89 8.06
N GLU A 341 3.33 -12.41 9.28
CA GLU A 341 2.42 -13.48 9.69
C GLU A 341 0.99 -12.98 9.97
N ASP A 342 0.04 -13.90 10.17
CA ASP A 342 -1.35 -13.56 10.49
C ASP A 342 -1.42 -12.53 11.65
N PRO A 343 -2.18 -11.42 11.48
CA PRO A 343 -3.16 -11.14 10.44
C PRO A 343 -2.68 -10.14 9.37
N PHE A 344 -1.37 -10.09 9.06
CA PHE A 344 -0.81 -9.11 8.13
C PHE A 344 -1.50 -9.10 6.75
N ASN A 345 -1.75 -10.28 6.19
CA ASN A 345 -2.42 -10.42 4.89
C ASN A 345 -3.83 -9.79 4.90
N ASP A 346 -4.50 -9.81 6.06
CA ASP A 346 -5.89 -9.37 6.22
C ASP A 346 -6.00 -7.85 6.41
N TYR A 347 -4.89 -7.12 6.59
CA TYR A 347 -4.92 -5.68 6.92
C TYR A 347 -5.53 -4.81 5.79
N LYS A 348 -6.42 -3.87 6.16
CA LYS A 348 -7.16 -2.96 5.27
C LYS A 348 -7.12 -1.48 5.68
N GLY A 349 -6.18 -1.10 6.55
CA GLY A 349 -6.00 0.27 7.01
C GLY A 349 -6.16 0.46 8.52
N GLY A 350 -5.70 1.60 9.03
CA GLY A 350 -5.60 1.87 10.47
C GLY A 350 -4.20 1.58 11.02
N PHE A 351 -4.05 1.47 12.33
CA PHE A 351 -2.74 1.31 12.99
C PHE A 351 -2.48 -0.16 13.31
N PHE A 352 -1.73 -0.84 12.45
CA PHE A 352 -1.40 -2.25 12.64
C PHE A 352 -0.48 -2.42 13.84
N THR A 353 -0.81 -3.37 14.71
CA THR A 353 0.01 -3.75 15.87
C THR A 353 0.59 -5.13 15.62
N CYS A 354 1.90 -5.26 15.75
CA CYS A 354 2.57 -6.54 15.55
C CYS A 354 2.07 -7.59 16.57
N PRO A 355 1.48 -8.72 16.14
CA PRO A 355 0.98 -9.70 17.08
C PRO A 355 2.06 -10.30 17.97
N ASN A 356 3.30 -10.40 17.48
CA ASN A 356 4.42 -10.93 18.27
C ASN A 356 5.00 -9.93 19.28
N ASN A 357 4.54 -8.67 19.29
CA ASN A 357 5.01 -7.61 20.18
C ASN A 357 6.55 -7.52 20.25
N GLY A 358 7.19 -7.60 19.07
CA GLY A 358 8.64 -7.55 18.93
C GLY A 358 9.41 -8.79 19.39
N ASN A 359 8.72 -9.89 19.73
CA ASN A 359 9.38 -11.17 20.02
C ASN A 359 9.66 -11.96 18.73
N PHE A 360 10.93 -12.27 18.50
CA PHE A 360 11.49 -13.00 17.37
C PHE A 360 12.39 -14.12 17.88
N PRO A 361 11.85 -15.34 18.08
CA PRO A 361 12.64 -16.50 18.47
C PRO A 361 13.78 -16.82 17.50
N SER A 362 13.60 -16.58 16.19
CA SER A 362 14.61 -16.82 15.17
C SER A 362 14.80 -15.62 14.24
N LYS A 363 16.01 -15.50 13.66
CA LYS A 363 16.28 -14.59 12.55
C LYS A 363 15.43 -14.92 11.31
N ASP A 364 15.06 -16.19 11.16
CA ASP A 364 14.29 -16.69 10.02
C ASP A 364 12.79 -16.33 10.12
N ASP A 365 12.36 -15.73 11.23
CA ASP A 365 11.02 -15.16 11.36
C ASP A 365 10.85 -13.88 10.53
N LEU A 366 11.94 -13.27 10.04
CA LEU A 366 11.90 -12.20 9.04
C LEU A 366 11.64 -12.80 7.66
N ASN A 367 10.51 -12.47 7.06
CA ASN A 367 10.04 -13.18 5.87
C ASN A 367 9.41 -12.28 4.79
N HIS A 368 9.39 -10.96 4.98
CA HIS A 368 8.81 -10.05 4.00
C HIS A 368 9.55 -8.72 3.93
N ALA A 369 9.89 -8.28 2.70
CA ALA A 369 10.56 -7.02 2.44
C ALA A 369 9.57 -5.93 1.98
N LEU A 370 9.76 -4.70 2.46
CA LEU A 370 8.96 -3.53 2.13
C LEU A 370 9.86 -2.29 2.00
N LEU A 371 9.25 -1.17 1.62
CA LEU A 371 9.89 0.14 1.67
C LEU A 371 9.31 0.97 2.84
N LEU A 372 10.16 1.36 3.78
CA LEU A 372 9.84 2.36 4.80
C LEU A 372 9.89 3.76 4.17
N VAL A 373 8.76 4.45 4.16
CA VAL A 373 8.60 5.74 3.46
C VAL A 373 8.27 6.90 4.39
N GLY A 374 8.01 6.61 5.66
CA GLY A 374 7.63 7.65 6.59
C GLY A 374 7.41 7.17 8.01
N TYR A 375 7.05 8.13 8.86
CA TYR A 375 6.61 7.93 10.24
C TYR A 375 5.68 9.08 10.64
N GLY A 376 4.94 8.89 11.72
CA GLY A 376 4.20 9.95 12.38
C GLY A 376 3.90 9.59 13.83
N THR A 377 3.09 10.43 14.47
CA THR A 377 2.60 10.21 15.84
C THR A 377 1.10 10.47 15.85
N ASP A 378 0.35 9.53 16.40
CA ASP A 378 -1.09 9.64 16.62
C ASP A 378 -1.37 9.81 18.13
N ALA A 379 -2.31 10.70 18.48
CA ALA A 379 -2.59 11.01 19.88
C ALA A 379 -3.10 9.81 20.70
N ALA A 380 -3.78 8.85 20.08
CA ALA A 380 -4.36 7.69 20.76
C ALA A 380 -3.52 6.41 20.58
N ARG A 381 -2.66 6.36 19.56
CA ARG A 381 -1.89 5.16 19.18
C ARG A 381 -0.39 5.31 19.36
N GLY A 382 0.09 6.52 19.60
CA GLY A 382 1.51 6.82 19.71
C GLY A 382 2.22 6.86 18.36
N ASP A 383 3.52 6.64 18.39
CA ASP A 383 4.37 6.63 17.20
C ASP A 383 4.02 5.49 16.24
N TYR A 384 4.15 5.74 14.94
CA TYR A 384 3.95 4.73 13.91
C TYR A 384 4.86 4.96 12.70
N TRP A 385 5.10 3.89 11.96
CA TRP A 385 5.84 3.85 10.70
C TRP A 385 4.89 3.74 9.52
N ILE A 386 5.26 4.29 8.38
CA ILE A 386 4.51 4.20 7.12
C ILE A 386 5.34 3.36 6.15
N LEU A 387 4.81 2.21 5.73
CA LEU A 387 5.49 1.30 4.81
C LEU A 387 4.69 1.16 3.51
N LYS A 388 5.37 1.24 2.37
CA LYS A 388 4.84 0.87 1.06
C LYS A 388 5.05 -0.63 0.84
N ASN A 389 3.97 -1.34 0.54
CA ASN A 389 3.98 -2.78 0.27
C ASN A 389 3.86 -3.06 -1.24
N SER A 390 4.18 -4.28 -1.64
CA SER A 390 4.10 -4.82 -3.00
C SER A 390 2.92 -5.78 -3.19
N TYR A 391 1.84 -5.62 -2.43
CA TYR A 391 0.64 -6.47 -2.48
C TYR A 391 -0.53 -5.84 -3.27
N GLY A 392 -0.21 -4.85 -4.11
CA GLY A 392 -1.19 -4.09 -4.86
C GLY A 392 -1.97 -3.09 -4.01
N SER A 393 -2.59 -2.12 -4.69
CA SER A 393 -3.31 -1.02 -4.05
C SER A 393 -4.60 -1.44 -3.33
N ASN A 394 -5.12 -2.64 -3.57
CA ASN A 394 -6.28 -3.13 -2.83
C ASN A 394 -5.93 -3.69 -1.44
N TRP A 395 -4.66 -4.04 -1.19
CA TRP A 395 -4.21 -4.46 0.13
C TRP A 395 -3.92 -3.23 1.02
N GLY A 396 -4.19 -3.33 2.33
CA GLY A 396 -3.91 -2.26 3.27
C GLY A 396 -4.63 -0.94 3.00
N ASP A 397 -4.02 0.16 3.44
CA ASP A 397 -4.47 1.52 3.11
C ASP A 397 -3.88 1.92 1.77
N ARG A 398 -4.55 1.51 0.68
CA ARG A 398 -4.13 1.79 -0.70
C ARG A 398 -2.70 1.30 -1.01
N GLY A 399 -2.32 0.14 -0.49
CA GLY A 399 -0.98 -0.44 -0.62
C GLY A 399 0.00 -0.09 0.51
N PHE A 400 -0.42 0.73 1.47
CA PHE A 400 0.43 1.16 2.58
C PHE A 400 -0.01 0.57 3.90
N LEU A 401 0.97 0.38 4.79
CA LEU A 401 0.80 -0.06 6.17
C LEU A 401 1.19 1.08 7.12
N LYS A 402 0.33 1.36 8.12
CA LYS A 402 0.76 2.11 9.31
C LYS A 402 1.08 1.11 10.40
N LEU A 403 2.36 0.91 10.70
CA LEU A 403 2.83 -0.02 11.72
C LEU A 403 3.09 0.75 13.02
N THR A 404 2.34 0.44 14.07
CA THR A 404 2.53 1.04 15.40
C THR A 404 3.94 0.75 15.90
N ALA A 405 4.57 1.75 16.50
CA ALA A 405 5.91 1.60 17.02
C ALA A 405 5.94 0.72 18.29
N ASP A 406 6.99 -0.07 18.47
CA ASP A 406 7.30 -0.76 19.72
C ASP A 406 8.71 -0.40 20.23
N THR A 407 9.05 -0.87 21.44
CA THR A 407 10.34 -0.59 22.09
C THR A 407 11.37 -1.71 21.92
N LYS A 408 11.06 -2.73 21.12
CA LYS A 408 11.96 -3.84 20.81
C LYS A 408 12.47 -3.64 19.39
N ILE A 409 12.16 -4.58 18.49
CA ILE A 409 12.61 -4.55 17.09
C ILE A 409 11.48 -4.28 16.10
N ASN A 410 10.28 -3.92 16.56
CA ASN A 410 9.18 -3.38 15.75
C ASN A 410 8.74 -4.25 14.56
N CYS A 411 8.23 -5.44 14.83
CA CYS A 411 8.03 -6.50 13.80
C CYS A 411 9.32 -6.88 13.04
N GLY A 412 10.50 -6.60 13.59
CA GLY A 412 11.77 -6.86 12.92
C GLY A 412 12.23 -5.73 11.97
N LEU A 413 11.44 -4.65 11.86
CA LEU A 413 11.75 -3.46 11.05
C LEU A 413 13.17 -2.92 11.28
N ASN A 414 13.64 -2.95 12.52
CA ASN A 414 14.94 -2.41 12.92
C ASN A 414 16.12 -3.32 12.55
N VAL A 415 15.87 -4.59 12.18
CA VAL A 415 16.92 -5.58 11.95
C VAL A 415 17.59 -5.41 10.59
N PHE A 416 16.80 -5.23 9.53
CA PHE A 416 17.31 -5.26 8.16
C PHE A 416 17.10 -3.97 7.33
N PRO A 417 17.41 -2.76 7.84
CA PRO A 417 17.30 -1.53 7.06
C PRO A 417 18.53 -1.26 6.19
N VAL A 418 18.34 -1.21 4.88
CA VAL A 418 19.39 -0.97 3.88
C VAL A 418 19.00 0.08 2.85
N LEU A 419 20.00 0.84 2.37
CA LEU A 419 19.84 1.86 1.33
C LEU A 419 20.72 1.57 0.10
N PRO A 420 20.24 1.87 -1.12
CA PRO A 420 21.12 2.04 -2.27
C PRO A 420 21.89 3.36 -2.16
N THR A 421 23.14 3.36 -2.63
CA THR A 421 24.01 4.56 -2.70
C THR A 421 24.48 4.82 -4.12
N GLY A 422 24.81 6.08 -4.41
CA GLY A 422 25.20 6.52 -5.74
C GLY A 422 24.14 6.30 -6.82
N ALA A 423 22.86 6.41 -6.44
CA ALA A 423 21.75 6.33 -7.36
C ALA A 423 21.85 7.41 -8.44
N LYS A 424 21.59 7.05 -9.70
CA LYS A 424 21.63 7.95 -10.86
C LYS A 424 20.45 7.66 -11.78
N ALA A 425 19.82 8.72 -12.29
CA ALA A 425 18.84 8.62 -13.37
C ALA A 425 19.53 8.15 -14.66
N GLY A 426 18.86 7.24 -15.38
CA GLY A 426 19.25 6.79 -16.72
C GLY A 426 18.64 7.63 -17.83
N ALA A 427 18.88 7.24 -19.08
CA ALA A 427 18.40 7.95 -20.27
C ALA A 427 16.89 7.78 -20.51
N LYS A 428 16.26 6.74 -19.95
CA LYS A 428 14.82 6.47 -20.10
C LYS A 428 14.04 6.96 -18.89
N THR A 429 12.94 7.64 -19.17
CA THR A 429 11.89 7.97 -18.20
C THR A 429 10.62 7.18 -18.52
N THR A 430 9.76 6.95 -17.53
CA THR A 430 8.37 6.54 -17.76
C THR A 430 7.57 7.74 -18.26
N ALA A 431 7.93 8.26 -19.44
CA ALA A 431 6.97 9.01 -20.22
C ALA A 431 6.03 7.96 -20.81
N VAL A 432 4.94 7.67 -20.08
CA VAL A 432 3.73 7.21 -20.74
C VAL A 432 3.28 8.42 -21.53
N ASP A 433 3.67 8.52 -22.80
CA ASP A 433 2.77 9.21 -23.73
C ASP A 433 1.44 8.45 -23.57
N GLY A 434 0.34 9.14 -23.27
CA GLY A 434 -0.96 8.49 -23.09
C GLY A 434 -1.49 7.97 -24.42
N GLY A 435 -0.72 7.10 -25.09
CA GLY A 435 -0.61 7.10 -26.53
C GLY A 435 -0.28 8.50 -27.06
N GLY A 436 -0.01 8.63 -28.36
CA GLY A 436 -0.54 9.81 -29.03
C GLY A 436 -2.05 9.88 -28.74
N GLU A 437 -2.62 11.09 -28.62
CA GLU A 437 -4.06 11.35 -28.36
C GLU A 437 -4.92 10.12 -28.64
N ASP A 438 -5.48 9.46 -27.61
CA ASP A 438 -6.37 8.31 -27.81
C ASP A 438 -7.43 8.67 -28.85
N ARG A 439 -7.20 8.23 -30.09
CA ARG A 439 -8.03 8.55 -31.24
C ARG A 439 -9.11 7.50 -31.34
N TYR A 440 -10.15 7.64 -30.53
CA TYR A 440 -11.34 6.82 -30.68
C TYR A 440 -12.07 7.24 -31.96
N LEU A 441 -12.18 6.34 -32.95
CA LEU A 441 -12.69 6.63 -34.31
C LEU A 441 -11.97 7.79 -35.02
N SER A 442 -10.63 7.88 -34.87
CA SER A 442 -9.77 8.93 -35.46
C SER A 442 -9.92 10.34 -34.88
N LEU A 443 -10.67 10.52 -33.80
CA LEU A 443 -10.88 11.82 -33.15
C LEU A 443 -10.21 11.87 -31.77
N SER A 444 -9.55 12.99 -31.46
CA SER A 444 -8.91 13.20 -30.15
C SER A 444 -9.94 13.37 -29.03
N ALA A 445 -9.50 13.21 -27.78
CA ALA A 445 -10.33 13.49 -26.61
C ALA A 445 -10.91 14.91 -26.63
N GLY A 446 -10.14 15.90 -27.10
CA GLY A 446 -10.61 17.28 -27.29
C GLY A 446 -11.73 17.39 -28.34
N ALA A 447 -11.62 16.64 -29.45
CA ALA A 447 -12.65 16.58 -30.47
C ALA A 447 -13.94 15.93 -29.97
N TRP A 448 -13.85 14.87 -29.14
CA TRP A 448 -15.01 14.26 -28.50
C TRP A 448 -15.70 15.19 -27.50
N ILE A 449 -14.93 15.94 -26.71
CA ILE A 449 -15.47 16.97 -25.82
C ILE A 449 -16.20 18.05 -26.63
N ALA A 450 -15.62 18.50 -27.74
CA ALA A 450 -16.26 19.49 -28.62
C ALA A 450 -17.57 18.98 -29.25
N ILE A 451 -17.61 17.71 -29.69
CA ILE A 451 -18.83 17.07 -30.21
C ILE A 451 -19.89 16.99 -29.12
N ALA A 452 -19.52 16.59 -27.90
CA ALA A 452 -20.46 16.50 -26.78
C ALA A 452 -21.07 17.88 -26.42
N ILE A 453 -20.25 18.93 -26.43
CA ILE A 453 -20.72 20.31 -26.23
C ILE A 453 -21.68 20.73 -27.35
N ALA A 454 -21.32 20.48 -28.62
CA ALA A 454 -22.15 20.84 -29.77
C ALA A 454 -23.50 20.10 -29.77
N ALA A 455 -23.50 18.80 -29.48
CA ALA A 455 -24.72 18.00 -29.37
C ALA A 455 -25.62 18.48 -28.22
N SER A 456 -25.02 18.84 -27.09
CA SER A 456 -25.75 19.41 -25.94
C SER A 456 -26.37 20.76 -26.28
N ALA A 457 -25.63 21.65 -26.94
CA ALA A 457 -26.13 22.95 -27.37
C ALA A 457 -27.26 22.81 -28.40
N ALA A 458 -27.12 21.93 -29.40
CA ALA A 458 -28.16 21.64 -30.38
C ALA A 458 -29.44 21.11 -29.71
N THR A 459 -29.31 20.21 -28.73
CA THR A 459 -30.43 19.67 -27.96
C THR A 459 -31.17 20.76 -27.18
N ILE A 460 -30.43 21.66 -26.54
CA ILE A 460 -31.02 22.81 -25.82
C ILE A 460 -31.76 23.73 -26.81
N ILE A 461 -31.16 24.06 -27.95
CA ILE A 461 -31.77 24.91 -28.97
C ILE A 461 -33.06 24.28 -29.51
N LEU A 462 -33.03 23.00 -29.88
CA LEU A 462 -34.19 22.28 -30.39
C LEU A 462 -35.32 22.22 -29.35
N THR A 463 -34.97 22.05 -28.08
CA THR A 463 -35.94 22.06 -26.98
C THR A 463 -36.57 23.44 -26.82
N LEU A 464 -35.79 24.52 -26.88
CA LEU A 464 -36.28 25.89 -26.82
C LEU A 464 -37.18 26.23 -28.02
N VAL A 465 -36.80 25.84 -29.24
CA VAL A 465 -37.64 26.01 -30.43
C VAL A 465 -38.95 25.23 -30.30
N GLY A 466 -38.88 23.98 -29.83
CA GLY A 466 -40.07 23.17 -29.54
C GLY A 466 -41.01 23.85 -28.55
N LEU A 467 -40.48 24.41 -27.46
CA LEU A 467 -41.26 25.18 -26.49
C LEU A 467 -41.92 26.42 -27.11
N VAL A 468 -41.21 27.15 -27.98
CA VAL A 468 -41.76 28.31 -28.68
C VAL A 468 -42.89 27.91 -29.63
N VAL A 469 -42.71 26.84 -30.41
CA VAL A 469 -43.74 26.33 -31.33
C VAL A 469 -44.99 25.90 -30.57
N VAL A 470 -44.82 25.12 -29.48
CA VAL A 470 -45.93 24.70 -28.62
C VAL A 470 -46.64 25.91 -28.02
N ARG A 471 -45.90 26.93 -27.55
CA ARG A 471 -46.49 28.15 -27.00
C ARG A 471 -47.28 28.94 -28.04
N ARG A 472 -46.76 29.08 -29.27
CA ARG A 472 -47.47 29.74 -30.37
C ARG A 472 -48.75 28.98 -30.74
N ARG A 473 -48.69 27.66 -30.85
CA ARG A 473 -49.85 26.82 -31.15
C ARG A 473 -50.91 26.90 -30.05
N ARG A 474 -50.50 26.91 -28.77
CA ARG A 474 -51.42 27.11 -27.63
C ARG A 474 -52.07 28.48 -27.64
N ASN A 475 -51.36 29.52 -28.06
CA ASN A 475 -51.92 30.87 -28.16
C ASN A 475 -52.91 31.00 -29.32
N ALA A 476 -52.62 30.38 -30.48
CA ALA A 476 -53.55 30.33 -31.61
C ALA A 476 -54.86 29.62 -31.24
N LEU A 477 -54.78 28.44 -30.61
CA LEU A 477 -55.94 27.71 -30.11
C LEU A 477 -56.74 28.50 -29.06
N ARG A 478 -56.08 29.30 -28.21
CA ARG A 478 -56.76 30.20 -27.27
C ARG A 478 -57.49 31.34 -27.98
N GLN A 479 -56.94 31.88 -29.07
CA GLN A 479 -57.61 32.92 -29.86
C GLN A 479 -58.83 32.37 -30.59
N GLU A 480 -58.75 31.15 -31.15
CA GLU A 480 -59.92 30.46 -31.72
C GLU A 480 -61.00 30.19 -30.67
N ALA A 481 -60.63 29.74 -29.47
CA ALA A 481 -61.57 29.52 -28.37
C ALA A 481 -62.25 30.82 -27.88
N VAL A 482 -61.53 31.94 -27.87
CA VAL A 482 -62.10 33.26 -27.51
C VAL A 482 -63.01 33.80 -28.62
N GLY A 483 -62.68 33.56 -29.90
CA GLY A 483 -63.54 33.93 -31.04
C GLY A 483 -64.89 33.19 -31.02
N LEU A 484 -64.87 31.89 -30.74
CA LEU A 484 -66.08 31.06 -30.61
C LEU A 484 -66.97 31.46 -29.41
N GLN A 485 -66.40 32.05 -28.35
CA GLN A 485 -67.18 32.60 -27.23
C GLN A 485 -67.84 33.95 -27.55
N MET A 486 -67.32 34.73 -28.50
CA MET A 486 -67.96 35.98 -28.93
C MET A 486 -69.14 35.74 -29.89
N GLU A 487 -69.07 34.73 -30.75
CA GLU A 487 -70.18 34.35 -31.65
C GLU A 487 -71.38 33.71 -30.93
N THR A 488 -71.21 33.24 -29.69
CA THR A 488 -72.30 32.66 -28.87
C THR A 488 -73.03 33.69 -28.00
N HIS A 489 -72.60 34.95 -28.00
CA HIS A 489 -73.20 36.05 -27.23
C HIS A 489 -73.73 37.21 -28.09
N MET A 490 -73.90 36.97 -29.39
CA MET A 490 -74.60 37.85 -30.33
C MET A 490 -75.81 37.10 -30.89
#